data_AF-A0A1F6IBA4-F1
#
_entry.id   AF-A0A1F6IBA4-F1
#
_cell.length_a   1.000
_cell.length_b   1.000
_cell.length_c   1.000
_cell.angle_alpha   90.00
_cell.angle_beta   90.00
_cell.angle_gamma   90.00
#
_symmetry.space_group_name_H-M   'P 1'
#
loop_
_entity.id
_entity.type
_entity.pdbx_description
1 polymer ?
#
loop_
_entity_poly.entity_id
_entity_poly.type
_entity_poly.pdbx_seq_one_letter_code
_entity_poly.pdbx_strand_id
1 'polypeptide(L)'
;MSNLILPGLIDPHVHLRDPGQTEKEDFYTGTCAALSGGYTTILDMPNNKTPITTLEKLEEKIKIAKEKIVCDVEFYFGSMGDNLNEFEKVKHKVMGLKLYLNQTTGNFLTDKNLLEKIFTAWKSANNLTIKQFNNGAMVKPILVHAEEKRVEDVINIIRKTKIPTHFCHISLSSELQMIINAKEQGIPVTCGVTPHHLFLTENDAKLLGSFGQMKPSLSSKKDKDFLWKNLNYIDVIESDHAPHTIEEKQSTNPPYGVPGLETTLPLLLTAVSQNRLTIDDVVRLCHANPAKIFNIKIDPETKIEIDIHKSYIINHKSLFTKCGWSPFDGWKVKGKVKRVFIRDKKVFENDRILVEPGFGKVLTEA
;
A
#
# COMPACT_ATOMS: atom_id res chain seq x y z
N MET A 1 -19.50 -27.13 1.55
CA MET A 1 -18.66 -26.15 2.26
C MET A 1 -18.77 -24.84 1.49
N SER A 2 -19.30 -23.79 2.11
CA SER A 2 -19.54 -22.51 1.43
C SER A 2 -18.23 -21.73 1.32
N ASN A 3 -17.82 -21.38 0.10
CA ASN A 3 -16.78 -20.38 -0.10
C ASN A 3 -17.29 -19.02 0.41
N LEU A 4 -16.38 -18.18 0.92
CA LEU A 4 -16.67 -16.78 1.19
C LEU A 4 -16.42 -15.97 -0.09
N ILE A 5 -17.36 -15.09 -0.44
CA ILE A 5 -17.22 -14.14 -1.53
C ILE A 5 -16.99 -12.76 -0.91
N LEU A 6 -15.89 -12.10 -1.28
CA LEU A 6 -15.59 -10.72 -0.91
C LEU A 6 -15.50 -9.86 -2.17
N PRO A 7 -15.68 -8.54 -2.07
CA PRO A 7 -15.28 -7.64 -3.16
C PRO A 7 -13.77 -7.76 -3.43
N GLY A 8 -13.34 -7.40 -4.64
CA GLY A 8 -11.92 -7.37 -4.98
C GLY A 8 -11.13 -6.41 -4.09
N LEU A 9 -10.05 -6.89 -3.45
CA LEU A 9 -9.30 -6.07 -2.50
C LEU A 9 -8.45 -5.02 -3.22
N ILE A 10 -8.15 -3.94 -2.50
CA ILE A 10 -7.36 -2.80 -2.96
C ILE A 10 -6.16 -2.62 -2.02
N ASP A 11 -4.95 -2.66 -2.57
CA ASP A 11 -3.73 -2.32 -1.82
C ASP A 11 -3.18 -0.96 -2.25
N PRO A 12 -3.24 0.08 -1.42
CA PRO A 12 -2.76 1.39 -1.81
C PRO A 12 -1.26 1.61 -1.65
N HIS A 13 -0.49 0.60 -1.22
CA HIS A 13 0.93 0.76 -0.96
C HIS A 13 1.74 -0.45 -1.41
N VAL A 14 2.21 -0.41 -2.66
CA VAL A 14 3.13 -1.40 -3.20
C VAL A 14 4.32 -0.76 -3.88
N HIS A 15 5.40 -1.53 -4.00
CA HIS A 15 6.61 -1.17 -4.73
C HIS A 15 6.93 -2.25 -5.75
N LEU A 16 6.53 -2.06 -7.01
CA LEU A 16 6.65 -3.06 -8.08
C LEU A 16 8.00 -3.02 -8.81
N ARG A 17 8.87 -2.06 -8.44
CA ARG A 17 10.29 -1.97 -8.85
C ARG A 17 10.54 -1.77 -10.36
N ASP A 18 9.49 -1.61 -11.15
CA ASP A 18 9.52 -1.39 -12.60
C ASP A 18 9.03 0.05 -12.93
N PRO A 19 9.81 0.88 -13.63
CA PRO A 19 11.11 0.60 -14.26
C PRO A 19 12.31 0.56 -13.31
N GLY A 20 13.33 -0.17 -13.76
CA GLY A 20 14.73 0.02 -13.35
C GLY A 20 15.30 -0.96 -12.34
N GLN A 21 14.48 -1.78 -11.68
CA GLN A 21 14.92 -2.77 -10.68
C GLN A 21 14.14 -4.09 -10.82
N THR A 22 13.96 -4.53 -12.06
CA THR A 22 13.09 -5.66 -12.42
C THR A 22 13.61 -7.00 -11.93
N GLU A 23 14.86 -7.08 -11.47
CA GLU A 23 15.43 -8.24 -10.78
C GLU A 23 14.75 -8.51 -9.42
N LYS A 24 14.22 -7.48 -8.76
CA LYS A 24 13.55 -7.58 -7.46
C LYS A 24 12.09 -7.98 -7.61
N GLU A 25 11.43 -7.32 -8.56
CA GLU A 25 10.03 -7.50 -8.94
C GLU A 25 9.76 -6.72 -10.23
N ASP A 26 8.77 -7.13 -11.02
CA ASP A 26 8.27 -6.31 -12.12
C ASP A 26 6.74 -6.23 -12.08
N PHE A 27 6.15 -5.41 -12.97
CA PHE A 27 4.69 -5.26 -13.01
C PHE A 27 3.95 -6.59 -13.21
N TYR A 28 4.50 -7.52 -13.98
CA TYR A 28 3.83 -8.79 -14.23
C TYR A 28 3.86 -9.67 -12.97
N THR A 29 5.04 -9.93 -12.42
CA THR A 29 5.18 -10.79 -11.23
C THR A 29 4.49 -10.20 -10.00
N GLY A 30 4.59 -8.88 -9.81
CA GLY A 30 3.91 -8.18 -8.72
C GLY A 30 2.38 -8.18 -8.84
N THR A 31 1.81 -8.05 -10.04
CA THR A 31 0.35 -8.17 -10.22
C THR A 31 -0.15 -9.61 -10.16
N CYS A 32 0.69 -10.60 -10.50
CA CYS A 32 0.40 -12.01 -10.22
C CYS A 32 0.32 -12.27 -8.70
N ALA A 33 1.29 -11.73 -7.95
CA ALA A 33 1.29 -11.77 -6.49
C ALA A 33 0.06 -11.08 -5.89
N ALA A 34 -0.36 -9.94 -6.46
CA ALA A 34 -1.58 -9.25 -6.06
C ALA A 34 -2.83 -10.15 -6.23
N LEU A 35 -3.03 -10.75 -7.42
CA LEU A 35 -4.15 -11.66 -7.67
C LEU A 35 -4.16 -12.86 -6.72
N SER A 36 -2.99 -13.48 -6.49
CA SER A 36 -2.84 -14.59 -5.54
C SER A 36 -3.22 -14.19 -4.10
N GLY A 37 -2.90 -12.95 -3.70
CA GLY A 37 -3.30 -12.34 -2.44
C GLY A 37 -4.76 -11.88 -2.36
N GLY A 38 -5.51 -11.91 -3.47
CA GLY A 38 -6.91 -11.46 -3.56
C GLY A 38 -7.07 -9.97 -3.86
N TYR A 39 -5.99 -9.28 -4.21
CA TYR A 39 -6.02 -7.90 -4.66
C TYR A 39 -6.34 -7.82 -6.15
N THR A 40 -7.33 -7.00 -6.49
CA THR A 40 -7.74 -6.72 -7.88
C THR A 40 -7.27 -5.36 -8.35
N THR A 41 -6.89 -4.50 -7.41
CA THR A 41 -6.34 -3.17 -7.66
C THR A 41 -5.18 -2.91 -6.71
N ILE A 42 -4.06 -2.41 -7.22
CA ILE A 42 -2.91 -2.01 -6.40
C ILE A 42 -2.39 -0.62 -6.83
N LEU A 43 -1.82 0.14 -5.88
CA LEU A 43 -1.28 1.48 -6.16
C LEU A 43 0.22 1.53 -5.91
N ASP A 44 0.98 1.76 -6.99
CA ASP A 44 2.42 1.64 -7.01
C ASP A 44 3.14 2.96 -6.71
N MET A 45 4.10 2.87 -5.80
CA MET A 45 4.86 3.99 -5.25
C MET A 45 5.89 4.56 -6.23
N PRO A 46 6.29 5.84 -6.09
CA PRO A 46 7.12 6.54 -7.08
C PRO A 46 8.63 6.38 -6.86
N ASN A 47 9.08 5.60 -5.88
CA ASN A 47 10.50 5.42 -5.55
C ASN A 47 11.15 4.29 -6.36
N ASN A 48 10.91 4.27 -7.67
CA ASN A 48 11.68 3.47 -8.63
C ASN A 48 13.16 3.90 -8.63
N LYS A 49 14.03 3.16 -9.34
CA LYS A 49 15.46 3.49 -9.48
C LYS A 49 15.69 4.96 -9.83
N THR A 50 14.89 5.45 -10.77
CA THR A 50 14.71 6.88 -11.01
C THR A 50 13.34 7.24 -10.44
N PRO A 51 13.28 8.15 -9.45
CA PRO A 51 12.01 8.56 -8.87
C PRO A 51 11.05 9.12 -9.92
N ILE A 52 9.76 8.82 -9.75
CA ILE A 52 8.69 9.28 -10.65
C ILE A 52 8.28 10.70 -10.25
N THR A 53 9.12 11.66 -10.63
CA THR A 53 9.00 13.09 -10.26
C THR A 53 8.84 14.03 -11.46
N THR A 54 8.74 13.50 -12.68
CA THR A 54 8.42 14.26 -13.91
C THR A 54 7.31 13.56 -14.70
N LEU A 55 6.58 14.31 -15.53
CA LEU A 55 5.57 13.73 -16.44
C LEU A 55 6.17 12.64 -17.32
N GLU A 56 7.36 12.87 -17.89
CA GLU A 56 8.05 11.92 -18.77
C GLU A 56 8.26 10.56 -18.07
N LYS A 57 8.74 10.56 -16.82
CA LYS A 57 8.95 9.32 -16.06
C LYS A 57 7.66 8.63 -15.67
N LEU A 58 6.61 9.39 -15.40
CA LEU A 58 5.28 8.83 -15.18
C LEU A 58 4.74 8.14 -16.44
N GLU A 59 4.86 8.79 -17.60
CA GLU A 59 4.40 8.23 -18.88
C GLU A 59 5.19 6.99 -19.30
N GLU A 60 6.51 6.99 -19.09
CA GLU A 60 7.37 5.81 -19.27
C GLU A 60 6.86 4.63 -18.42
N LYS A 61 6.61 4.87 -17.13
CA LYS A 61 6.12 3.86 -16.19
C LYS A 61 4.73 3.32 -16.59
N ILE A 62 3.80 4.20 -16.92
CA ILE A 62 2.44 3.83 -17.38
C ILE A 62 2.52 2.94 -18.63
N LYS A 63 3.38 3.31 -19.60
CA LYS A 63 3.56 2.53 -20.83
C LYS A 63 4.04 1.11 -20.54
N ILE A 64 5.06 0.96 -19.69
CA ILE A 64 5.60 -0.35 -19.31
C ILE A 64 4.55 -1.19 -18.57
N ALA A 65 3.81 -0.56 -17.65
CA ALA A 65 2.77 -1.27 -16.89
C ALA A 65 1.68 -1.84 -17.80
N LYS A 66 1.19 -1.05 -18.78
CA LYS A 66 0.15 -1.47 -19.72
C LYS A 66 0.48 -2.75 -20.50
N GLU A 67 1.75 -3.04 -20.72
CA GLU A 67 2.19 -4.25 -21.42
C GLU A 67 2.27 -5.48 -20.51
N LYS A 68 2.25 -5.29 -19.18
CA LYS A 68 2.62 -6.32 -18.19
C LYS A 68 1.54 -6.66 -17.18
N ILE A 69 0.71 -5.71 -16.77
CA ILE A 69 -0.19 -5.88 -15.62
C ILE A 69 -1.33 -6.90 -15.87
N VAL A 70 -1.63 -7.73 -14.87
CA VAL A 70 -2.76 -8.69 -14.91
C VAL A 70 -3.90 -8.35 -13.94
N CYS A 71 -3.70 -7.36 -13.06
CA CYS A 71 -4.77 -6.70 -12.29
C CYS A 71 -4.72 -5.19 -12.56
N ASP A 72 -5.72 -4.44 -12.07
CA ASP A 72 -5.71 -2.99 -12.26
C ASP A 72 -4.64 -2.33 -11.39
N VAL A 73 -4.03 -1.26 -11.89
CA VAL A 73 -2.96 -0.53 -11.23
C VAL A 73 -3.21 0.97 -11.33
N GLU A 74 -2.74 1.72 -10.34
CA GLU A 74 -2.59 3.18 -10.44
C GLU A 74 -1.27 3.63 -9.82
N PHE A 75 -0.83 4.86 -10.12
CA PHE A 75 0.47 5.37 -9.72
C PHE A 75 0.37 6.59 -8.81
N TYR A 76 1.32 6.72 -7.90
CA TYR A 76 1.57 7.99 -7.22
C TYR A 76 2.65 8.80 -7.93
N PHE A 77 2.61 10.12 -7.73
CA PHE A 77 3.72 11.01 -8.09
C PHE A 77 4.59 11.28 -6.87
N GLY A 78 5.90 11.44 -7.06
CA GLY A 78 6.83 11.80 -5.99
C GLY A 78 7.14 13.30 -5.96
N SER A 79 7.57 13.83 -4.80
CA SER A 79 8.18 15.16 -4.75
C SER A 79 9.23 15.32 -3.65
N MET A 80 10.34 15.99 -3.99
CA MET A 80 11.34 16.48 -3.04
C MET A 80 11.23 18.01 -2.82
N GLY A 81 10.27 18.66 -3.49
CA GLY A 81 10.03 20.11 -3.43
C GLY A 81 10.63 20.93 -4.57
N ASP A 82 11.37 20.29 -5.47
CA ASP A 82 12.04 20.88 -6.64
C ASP A 82 11.26 20.70 -7.96
N ASN A 83 10.20 19.87 -7.97
CA ASN A 83 9.41 19.52 -9.15
C ASN A 83 7.96 20.05 -9.13
N LEU A 84 7.69 21.15 -8.42
CA LEU A 84 6.32 21.66 -8.22
C LEU A 84 5.63 22.09 -9.53
N ASN A 85 6.41 22.50 -10.53
CA ASN A 85 5.94 22.86 -11.87
C ASN A 85 5.36 21.67 -12.66
N GLU A 86 5.64 20.43 -12.23
CA GLU A 86 5.11 19.22 -12.85
C GLU A 86 3.69 18.88 -12.37
N PHE A 87 3.27 19.38 -11.20
CA PHE A 87 2.01 18.98 -10.56
C PHE A 87 0.78 19.21 -11.44
N GLU A 88 0.72 20.35 -12.12
CA GLU A 88 -0.38 20.68 -13.03
C GLU A 88 -0.46 19.71 -14.22
N LYS A 89 0.69 19.21 -14.69
CA LYS A 89 0.79 18.30 -15.84
C LYS A 89 0.33 16.88 -15.47
N VAL A 90 0.60 16.45 -14.24
CA VAL A 90 0.40 15.05 -13.80
C VAL A 90 -0.88 14.83 -13.01
N LYS A 91 -1.54 15.88 -12.51
CA LYS A 91 -2.69 15.76 -11.58
C LYS A 91 -3.82 14.85 -12.07
N HIS A 92 -4.00 14.67 -13.37
CA HIS A 92 -5.03 13.78 -13.93
C HIS A 92 -4.57 12.33 -14.14
N LYS A 93 -3.26 12.06 -14.06
CA LYS A 93 -2.61 10.76 -14.37
C LYS A 93 -2.09 9.98 -13.16
N VAL A 94 -2.34 10.46 -11.94
CA VAL A 94 -1.87 9.84 -10.69
C VAL A 94 -2.97 9.77 -9.66
N MET A 95 -2.89 8.86 -8.70
CA MET A 95 -3.87 8.81 -7.61
C MET A 95 -3.65 9.87 -6.54
N GLY A 96 -2.39 10.28 -6.36
CA GLY A 96 -2.01 11.22 -5.31
C GLY A 96 -0.52 11.53 -5.35
N LEU A 97 -0.07 12.30 -4.37
CA LEU A 97 1.31 12.68 -4.19
C LEU A 97 1.90 11.90 -3.02
N LYS A 98 3.04 11.22 -3.19
CA LYS A 98 3.76 10.54 -2.10
C LYS A 98 5.00 11.35 -1.71
N LEU A 99 5.12 11.62 -0.42
CA LEU A 99 6.28 12.25 0.21
C LEU A 99 6.96 11.28 1.17
N TYR A 100 8.28 11.36 1.23
CA TYR A 100 9.10 10.54 2.12
C TYR A 100 9.83 11.47 3.08
N LEU A 101 9.50 11.43 4.38
CA LEU A 101 9.99 12.40 5.37
C LEU A 101 11.00 11.80 6.36
N ASN A 102 11.24 10.51 6.24
CA ASN A 102 12.24 9.75 6.97
C ASN A 102 13.03 8.89 5.98
N GLN A 103 14.07 8.23 6.48
CA GLN A 103 14.92 7.37 5.66
C GLN A 103 14.09 6.30 4.96
N THR A 104 14.24 6.22 3.64
CA THR A 104 13.64 5.21 2.78
C THR A 104 14.69 4.65 1.83
N THR A 105 14.35 3.58 1.12
CA THR A 105 15.20 3.03 0.06
C THR A 105 15.25 4.03 -1.12
N GLY A 106 16.45 4.37 -1.59
CA GLY A 106 16.67 5.16 -2.81
C GLY A 106 16.98 6.65 -2.64
N ASN A 107 17.41 7.11 -1.45
CA ASN A 107 17.75 8.52 -1.15
C ASN A 107 16.65 9.55 -1.47
N PHE A 108 15.40 9.10 -1.58
CA PHE A 108 14.26 9.93 -1.89
C PHE A 108 13.69 10.53 -0.60
N LEU A 109 14.18 11.72 -0.21
CA LEU A 109 13.82 12.38 1.04
C LEU A 109 13.35 13.81 0.76
N THR A 110 12.14 14.12 1.20
CA THR A 110 11.54 15.46 1.09
C THR A 110 11.97 16.33 2.28
N ASP A 111 12.44 17.55 2.03
CA ASP A 111 12.73 18.51 3.10
C ASP A 111 11.43 18.95 3.80
N LYS A 112 11.36 18.80 5.12
CA LYS A 112 10.21 19.24 5.91
C LYS A 112 9.90 20.72 5.78
N ASN A 113 10.91 21.55 5.55
CA ASN A 113 10.73 22.99 5.43
C ASN A 113 9.96 23.35 4.15
N LEU A 114 9.93 22.43 3.17
CA LEU A 114 9.19 22.59 1.93
C LEU A 114 7.77 22.03 1.99
N LEU A 115 7.35 21.37 3.08
CA LEU A 115 6.03 20.74 3.17
C LEU A 115 4.89 21.72 2.92
N GLU A 116 4.91 22.89 3.55
CA GLU A 116 3.85 23.89 3.36
C GLU A 116 3.76 24.35 1.89
N LYS A 117 4.92 24.51 1.24
CA LYS A 117 5.02 24.88 -0.17
C LYS A 117 4.50 23.76 -1.09
N ILE A 118 4.90 22.52 -0.83
CA ILE A 118 4.46 21.32 -1.58
C ILE A 118 2.95 21.15 -1.47
N PHE A 119 2.41 21.18 -0.25
CA PHE A 119 0.99 21.06 0.02
C PHE A 119 0.20 22.14 -0.72
N THR A 120 0.63 23.40 -0.61
CA THR A 120 -0.02 24.52 -1.28
C THR A 120 0.03 24.38 -2.80
N ALA A 121 1.17 24.00 -3.38
CA ALA A 121 1.31 23.77 -4.81
C ALA A 121 0.40 22.64 -5.31
N TRP A 122 0.33 21.52 -4.59
CA TRP A 122 -0.56 20.40 -4.92
C TRP A 122 -2.03 20.80 -4.87
N LYS A 123 -2.42 21.58 -3.85
CA LYS A 123 -3.75 22.15 -3.72
C LYS A 123 -4.12 23.09 -4.87
N SER A 124 -3.20 23.97 -5.26
CA SER A 124 -3.39 24.89 -6.38
C SER A 124 -3.55 24.14 -7.70
N ALA A 125 -2.67 23.17 -7.98
CA ALA A 125 -2.75 22.36 -9.20
C ALA A 125 -4.10 21.63 -9.30
N ASN A 126 -4.62 21.09 -8.20
CA ASN A 126 -5.90 20.38 -8.22
C ASN A 126 -7.14 21.33 -8.21
N ASN A 127 -6.96 22.64 -8.45
CA ASN A 127 -8.03 23.66 -8.53
C ASN A 127 -9.01 23.62 -7.35
N LEU A 128 -8.51 23.32 -6.15
CA LEU A 128 -9.33 23.13 -4.97
C LEU A 128 -9.94 24.46 -4.51
N THR A 129 -11.16 24.75 -4.96
CA THR A 129 -11.99 25.80 -4.34
C THR A 129 -12.72 25.22 -3.12
N ILE A 130 -12.92 26.05 -2.07
CA ILE A 130 -13.63 25.66 -0.83
C ILE A 130 -15.04 25.08 -1.13
N LYS A 131 -15.66 25.49 -2.25
CA LYS A 131 -16.99 25.02 -2.69
C LYS A 131 -17.01 23.55 -3.15
N GLN A 132 -15.90 23.04 -3.68
CA GLN A 132 -15.76 21.65 -4.13
C GLN A 132 -15.60 20.66 -2.95
N PHE A 133 -14.97 21.11 -1.85
CA PHE A 133 -14.87 20.36 -0.60
C PHE A 133 -16.25 20.05 0.02
N ASN A 134 -17.20 20.99 -0.04
CA ASN A 134 -18.54 20.81 0.56
C ASN A 134 -19.52 20.02 -0.32
N ASN A 135 -19.23 19.85 -1.61
CA ASN A 135 -20.08 19.12 -2.57
C ASN A 135 -19.55 17.73 -2.94
N GLY A 136 -18.58 17.20 -2.18
CA GLY A 136 -18.06 15.84 -2.39
C GLY A 136 -17.11 15.66 -3.57
N ALA A 137 -16.57 16.73 -4.16
CA ALA A 137 -15.49 16.61 -5.14
C ALA A 137 -14.19 16.23 -4.38
N MET A 138 -13.74 15.00 -4.60
CA MET A 138 -12.71 14.39 -3.76
C MET A 138 -11.30 14.85 -4.17
N VAL A 139 -10.57 15.40 -3.20
CA VAL A 139 -9.18 15.83 -3.36
C VAL A 139 -8.27 14.62 -3.45
N LYS A 140 -7.39 14.57 -4.45
CA LYS A 140 -6.35 13.54 -4.53
C LYS A 140 -5.43 13.64 -3.30
N PRO A 141 -5.31 12.58 -2.49
CA PRO A 141 -4.62 12.66 -1.21
C PRO A 141 -3.12 12.91 -1.37
N ILE A 142 -2.52 13.49 -0.34
CA ILE A 142 -1.07 13.42 -0.12
C ILE A 142 -0.82 12.24 0.82
N LEU A 143 0.10 11.36 0.44
CA LEU A 143 0.56 10.24 1.24
C LEU A 143 1.92 10.58 1.82
N VAL A 144 2.15 10.23 3.08
CA VAL A 144 3.42 10.51 3.75
C VAL A 144 3.98 9.25 4.40
N HIS A 145 5.24 8.96 4.10
CA HIS A 145 6.09 8.17 4.99
C HIS A 145 6.60 9.13 6.07
N ALA A 146 6.02 9.05 7.27
CA ALA A 146 6.37 9.90 8.40
C ALA A 146 6.47 9.06 9.67
N GLU A 147 7.63 9.07 10.31
CA GLU A 147 7.90 8.36 11.57
C GLU A 147 8.08 9.39 12.71
N GLU A 148 7.60 9.02 13.89
CA GLU A 148 7.76 9.75 15.15
C GLU A 148 7.38 11.24 15.04
N LYS A 149 8.31 12.17 15.32
CA LYS A 149 8.09 13.62 15.28
C LYS A 149 7.60 14.13 13.92
N ARG A 150 7.90 13.41 12.82
CA ARG A 150 7.43 13.80 11.49
C ARG A 150 5.92 13.68 11.35
N VAL A 151 5.29 12.78 12.12
CA VAL A 151 3.83 12.70 12.18
C VAL A 151 3.24 14.00 12.70
N GLU A 152 3.79 14.53 13.80
CA GLU A 152 3.36 15.81 14.38
C GLU A 152 3.63 16.99 13.44
N ASP A 153 4.82 17.05 12.82
CA ASP A 153 5.17 18.09 11.83
C ASP A 153 4.13 18.14 10.71
N VAL A 154 3.75 16.99 10.15
CA VAL A 154 2.75 16.91 9.06
C VAL A 154 1.35 17.28 9.56
N ILE A 155 0.91 16.81 10.74
CA ILE A 155 -0.38 17.20 11.31
C ILE A 155 -0.48 18.73 11.43
N ASN A 156 0.59 19.41 11.83
CA ASN A 156 0.63 20.88 11.91
C ASN A 156 0.49 21.55 10.53
N ILE A 157 1.07 20.97 9.47
CA ILE A 157 0.86 21.45 8.10
C ILE A 157 -0.59 21.23 7.65
N ILE A 158 -1.20 20.09 7.97
CA ILE A 158 -2.59 19.80 7.62
C ILE A 158 -3.54 20.76 8.34
N ARG A 159 -3.27 21.10 9.61
CA ARG A 159 -4.05 22.11 10.35
C ARG A 159 -4.14 23.44 9.61
N LYS A 160 -3.04 23.88 9.00
CA LYS A 160 -2.96 25.13 8.22
C LYS A 160 -3.60 25.00 6.83
N THR A 161 -3.29 23.93 6.11
CA THR A 161 -3.60 23.79 4.67
C THR A 161 -4.97 23.15 4.39
N LYS A 162 -5.46 22.36 5.35
CA LYS A 162 -6.70 21.55 5.30
C LYS A 162 -6.72 20.51 4.18
N ILE A 163 -5.56 20.06 3.72
CA ILE A 163 -5.46 19.06 2.66
C ILE A 163 -5.56 17.65 3.26
N PRO A 164 -6.49 16.80 2.77
CA PRO A 164 -6.56 15.41 3.18
C PRO A 164 -5.22 14.70 2.99
N THR A 165 -4.74 14.07 4.05
CA THR A 165 -3.44 13.38 4.05
C THR A 165 -3.58 11.98 4.64
N HIS A 166 -2.92 11.02 4.00
CA HIS A 166 -2.84 9.64 4.45
C HIS A 166 -1.45 9.34 4.99
N PHE A 167 -1.37 8.93 6.26
CA PHE A 167 -0.14 8.48 6.88
C PHE A 167 0.09 7.00 6.60
N CYS A 168 1.16 6.69 5.89
CA CYS A 168 1.48 5.30 5.55
C CYS A 168 2.02 4.54 6.78
N HIS A 169 1.77 3.23 6.79
CA HIS A 169 2.44 2.19 7.60
C HIS A 169 2.78 2.61 9.03
N ILE A 170 1.78 3.08 9.77
CA ILE A 170 1.92 3.47 11.17
C ILE A 170 2.31 2.26 12.01
N SER A 171 3.36 2.42 12.82
CA SER A 171 4.01 1.29 13.50
C SER A 171 4.07 1.45 15.02
N LEU A 172 3.98 2.69 15.52
CA LEU A 172 4.09 2.99 16.95
C LEU A 172 2.76 3.39 17.57
N SER A 173 2.60 3.07 18.85
CA SER A 173 1.45 3.53 19.64
C SER A 173 1.39 5.06 19.76
N SER A 174 2.55 5.71 19.87
CA SER A 174 2.67 7.18 19.92
C SER A 174 2.17 7.85 18.63
N GLU A 175 2.54 7.30 17.48
CA GLU A 175 2.13 7.81 16.16
C GLU A 175 0.62 7.65 15.96
N LEU A 176 0.08 6.46 16.23
CA LEU A 176 -1.36 6.24 16.11
C LEU A 176 -2.14 7.12 17.09
N GLN A 177 -1.65 7.34 18.31
CA GLN A 177 -2.31 8.24 19.26
C GLN A 177 -2.35 9.70 18.76
N MET A 178 -1.29 10.19 18.12
CA MET A 178 -1.29 11.52 17.49
C MET A 178 -2.37 11.62 16.40
N ILE A 179 -2.51 10.56 15.59
CA ILE A 179 -3.51 10.50 14.51
C ILE A 179 -4.93 10.40 15.06
N ILE A 180 -5.15 9.60 16.11
CA ILE A 180 -6.44 9.52 16.83
C ILE A 180 -6.85 10.91 17.30
N ASN A 181 -5.96 11.61 18.01
CA ASN A 181 -6.23 12.96 18.52
C ASN A 181 -6.54 13.93 17.37
N ALA A 182 -5.85 13.81 16.22
CA ALA A 182 -6.10 14.64 15.05
C ALA A 182 -7.46 14.36 14.41
N LYS A 183 -7.87 13.08 14.30
CA LYS A 183 -9.21 12.69 13.82
C LYS A 183 -10.31 13.23 14.72
N GLU A 184 -10.15 13.12 16.04
CA GLU A 184 -11.11 13.63 17.03
C GLU A 184 -11.24 15.16 16.99
N GLN A 185 -10.19 15.86 16.54
CA GLN A 185 -10.20 17.30 16.28
C GLN A 185 -10.78 17.67 14.89
N GLY A 186 -11.25 16.70 14.10
CA GLY A 186 -11.78 16.93 12.75
C GLY A 186 -10.71 17.30 11.70
N ILE A 187 -9.43 17.01 11.98
CA ILE A 187 -8.35 17.21 11.01
C ILE A 187 -8.47 16.10 9.96
N PRO A 188 -8.40 16.41 8.64
CA PRO A 188 -8.62 15.43 7.58
C PRO A 188 -7.40 14.51 7.41
N VAL A 189 -7.21 13.60 8.37
CA VAL A 189 -6.15 12.60 8.38
C VAL A 189 -6.73 11.19 8.25
N THR A 190 -6.04 10.35 7.50
CA THR A 190 -6.24 8.89 7.49
C THR A 190 -4.90 8.19 7.70
N CYS A 191 -4.92 6.90 8.03
CA CYS A 191 -3.71 6.11 8.18
C CYS A 191 -3.85 4.66 7.72
N GLY A 192 -2.72 4.12 7.27
CA GLY A 192 -2.50 2.72 6.96
C GLY A 192 -1.64 2.05 8.03
N VAL A 193 -1.84 0.75 8.23
CA VAL A 193 -0.96 -0.11 9.03
C VAL A 193 -0.67 -1.38 8.23
N THR A 194 0.56 -1.89 8.31
CA THR A 194 0.93 -3.09 7.55
C THR A 194 0.69 -4.38 8.33
N PRO A 195 0.58 -5.53 7.64
CA PRO A 195 0.54 -6.83 8.30
C PRO A 195 1.79 -7.08 9.14
N HIS A 196 2.98 -6.71 8.68
CA HIS A 196 4.19 -6.95 9.45
C HIS A 196 4.22 -6.16 10.77
N HIS A 197 3.66 -4.94 10.84
CA HIS A 197 3.50 -4.23 12.13
C HIS A 197 2.37 -4.78 13.02
N LEU A 198 1.36 -5.44 12.44
CA LEU A 198 0.31 -6.10 13.22
C LEU A 198 0.70 -7.49 13.72
N PHE A 199 1.55 -8.23 13.02
CA PHE A 199 1.82 -9.62 13.34
C PHE A 199 3.20 -9.84 13.97
N LEU A 200 4.21 -9.07 13.56
CA LEU A 200 5.60 -9.21 14.01
C LEU A 200 5.98 -8.14 15.04
N THR A 201 7.06 -8.38 15.79
CA THR A 201 7.68 -7.42 16.72
C THR A 201 9.19 -7.36 16.52
N GLU A 202 9.85 -6.49 17.28
CA GLU A 202 11.32 -6.41 17.35
C GLU A 202 12.00 -7.76 17.65
N ASN A 203 11.33 -8.70 18.33
CA ASN A 203 11.88 -10.03 18.59
C ASN A 203 11.90 -10.88 17.33
N ASP A 204 10.87 -10.79 16.50
CA ASP A 204 10.84 -11.44 15.19
C ASP A 204 11.88 -10.81 14.26
N ALA A 205 12.08 -9.48 14.34
CA ALA A 205 13.14 -8.81 13.59
C ALA A 205 14.54 -9.37 13.92
N LYS A 206 14.82 -9.63 15.20
CA LYS A 206 16.08 -10.26 15.64
C LYS A 206 16.25 -11.66 15.06
N LEU A 207 15.18 -12.46 15.01
CA LEU A 207 15.19 -13.81 14.46
C LEU A 207 15.37 -13.81 12.93
N LEU A 208 14.72 -12.88 12.24
CA LEU A 208 14.81 -12.71 10.78
C LEU A 208 16.15 -12.09 10.34
N GLY A 209 16.90 -11.47 11.26
CA GLY A 209 18.13 -10.77 10.94
C GLY A 209 17.91 -9.68 9.89
N SER A 210 18.70 -9.69 8.83
CA SER A 210 18.59 -8.69 7.76
C SER A 210 17.26 -8.77 6.98
N PHE A 211 16.60 -9.93 6.94
CA PHE A 211 15.27 -10.09 6.34
C PHE A 211 14.16 -9.40 7.14
N GLY A 212 14.41 -9.10 8.43
CA GLY A 212 13.54 -8.30 9.29
C GLY A 212 13.75 -6.79 9.16
N GLN A 213 14.68 -6.33 8.32
CA GLN A 213 14.92 -4.90 8.14
C GLN A 213 13.89 -4.27 7.22
N MET A 214 13.10 -3.35 7.76
CA MET A 214 12.06 -2.58 7.09
C MET A 214 11.94 -1.19 7.71
N LYS A 215 11.23 -0.28 7.03
CA LYS A 215 10.92 1.04 7.54
C LYS A 215 9.43 1.32 7.37
N PRO A 216 8.71 1.67 8.45
CA PRO A 216 9.18 1.80 9.84
C PRO A 216 9.64 0.45 10.44
N SER A 217 10.60 0.51 11.36
CA SER A 217 11.14 -0.72 11.98
C SER A 217 10.07 -1.46 12.79
N LEU A 218 10.17 -2.80 12.88
CA LEU A 218 9.32 -3.56 13.80
C LEU A 218 9.57 -3.10 15.25
N SER A 219 8.50 -2.82 15.98
CA SER A 219 8.55 -2.26 17.33
C SER A 219 8.17 -3.28 18.42
N SER A 220 8.04 -2.78 19.65
CA SER A 220 7.68 -3.54 20.83
C SER A 220 6.32 -4.25 20.69
N LYS A 221 6.13 -5.31 21.48
CA LYS A 221 4.81 -5.96 21.61
C LYS A 221 3.73 -4.97 22.06
N LYS A 222 4.08 -3.98 22.89
CA LYS A 222 3.14 -2.96 23.38
C LYS A 222 2.59 -2.11 22.23
N ASP A 223 3.44 -1.72 21.28
CA ASP A 223 3.00 -0.97 20.10
C ASP A 223 2.06 -1.81 19.25
N LYS A 224 2.46 -3.05 18.94
CA LYS A 224 1.61 -4.01 18.21
C LYS A 224 0.24 -4.19 18.87
N ASP A 225 0.22 -4.43 20.18
CA ASP A 225 -1.03 -4.63 20.94
C ASP A 225 -1.89 -3.35 20.92
N PHE A 226 -1.27 -2.17 20.95
CA PHE A 226 -1.98 -0.90 20.82
C PHE A 226 -2.61 -0.71 19.43
N LEU A 227 -1.92 -1.09 18.35
CA LEU A 227 -2.47 -1.05 16.99
C LEU A 227 -3.72 -1.94 16.88
N TRP A 228 -3.63 -3.18 17.38
CA TRP A 228 -4.79 -4.10 17.41
C TRP A 228 -5.95 -3.57 18.24
N LYS A 229 -5.67 -3.01 19.43
CA LYS A 229 -6.71 -2.44 20.30
C LYS A 229 -7.45 -1.27 19.65
N ASN A 230 -6.78 -0.52 18.76
CA ASN A 230 -7.31 0.69 18.14
C ASN A 230 -7.60 0.51 16.64
N LEU A 231 -7.92 -0.71 16.19
CA LEU A 231 -8.19 -1.02 14.78
C LEU A 231 -9.32 -0.18 14.15
N ASN A 232 -10.25 0.33 14.97
CA ASN A 232 -11.32 1.23 14.52
C ASN A 232 -10.81 2.60 14.06
N TYR A 233 -9.61 3.01 14.50
CA TYR A 233 -8.97 4.25 14.09
C TYR A 233 -7.97 4.05 12.94
N ILE A 234 -7.72 2.82 12.52
CA ILE A 234 -6.92 2.49 11.34
C ILE A 234 -7.88 2.45 10.13
N ASP A 235 -7.53 3.18 9.07
CA ASP A 235 -8.40 3.25 7.89
C ASP A 235 -8.08 2.15 6.88
N VAL A 236 -6.80 1.78 6.74
CA VAL A 236 -6.36 0.83 5.72
C VAL A 236 -5.38 -0.19 6.29
N ILE A 237 -5.49 -1.44 5.81
CA ILE A 237 -4.36 -2.37 5.84
C ILE A 237 -3.69 -2.36 4.47
N GLU A 238 -2.43 -1.92 4.44
CA GLU A 238 -1.61 -1.81 3.25
C GLU A 238 -0.40 -2.74 3.35
N SER A 239 -0.07 -3.49 2.30
CA SER A 239 0.99 -4.50 2.44
C SER A 239 2.38 -3.89 2.61
N ASP A 240 2.58 -2.67 2.07
CA ASP A 240 3.89 -2.08 1.84
C ASP A 240 4.81 -3.11 1.16
N HIS A 241 4.27 -3.77 0.12
CA HIS A 241 4.99 -4.84 -0.57
C HIS A 241 6.24 -4.25 -1.22
N ALA A 242 7.38 -4.50 -0.57
CA ALA A 242 8.67 -3.91 -0.86
C ALA A 242 9.73 -5.01 -1.11
N PRO A 243 9.62 -5.76 -2.21
CA PRO A 243 10.49 -6.88 -2.52
C PRO A 243 11.92 -6.43 -2.79
N HIS A 244 12.86 -7.27 -2.37
CA HIS A 244 14.31 -7.15 -2.52
C HIS A 244 14.89 -8.54 -2.69
N THR A 245 15.92 -8.71 -3.50
CA THR A 245 16.50 -10.06 -3.69
C THR A 245 17.12 -10.58 -2.40
N ILE A 246 17.23 -11.91 -2.28
CA ILE A 246 17.95 -12.55 -1.16
C ILE A 246 19.37 -12.00 -1.04
N GLU A 247 20.07 -11.83 -2.17
CA GLU A 247 21.43 -11.28 -2.21
C GLU A 247 21.50 -9.88 -1.59
N GLU A 248 20.56 -8.99 -1.95
CA GLU A 248 20.53 -7.65 -1.37
C GLU A 248 20.25 -7.67 0.13
N LYS A 249 19.30 -8.50 0.56
CA LYS A 249 19.00 -8.68 1.98
C LYS A 249 20.16 -9.32 2.74
N GLN A 250 21.08 -10.02 2.10
CA GLN A 250 22.28 -10.59 2.73
C GLN A 250 23.53 -9.70 2.59
N SER A 251 23.42 -8.56 1.92
CA SER A 251 24.52 -7.62 1.74
C SER A 251 24.94 -6.93 3.05
N THR A 252 26.06 -6.20 3.00
CA THR A 252 26.57 -5.43 4.16
C THR A 252 25.65 -4.29 4.58
N ASN A 253 24.89 -3.73 3.63
CA ASN A 253 23.93 -2.65 3.86
C ASN A 253 22.57 -3.08 3.28
N PRO A 254 21.88 -4.03 3.92
CA PRO A 254 20.69 -4.62 3.36
C PRO A 254 19.56 -3.58 3.27
N PRO A 255 18.81 -3.53 2.17
CA PRO A 255 17.76 -2.53 1.98
C PRO A 255 16.57 -2.80 2.90
N TYR A 256 15.83 -1.75 3.21
CA TYR A 256 14.59 -1.82 3.98
C TYR A 256 13.42 -2.25 3.09
N GLY A 257 12.68 -3.26 3.52
CA GLY A 257 11.48 -3.73 2.86
C GLY A 257 11.26 -5.23 2.99
N VAL A 258 9.99 -5.64 2.93
CA VAL A 258 9.54 -7.03 2.92
C VAL A 258 8.41 -7.22 1.89
N PRO A 259 8.27 -8.40 1.26
CA PRO A 259 7.11 -8.69 0.42
C PRO A 259 5.87 -9.00 1.27
N GLY A 260 4.70 -8.44 0.91
CA GLY A 260 3.45 -8.62 1.67
C GLY A 260 2.18 -9.01 0.90
N LEU A 261 2.07 -8.72 -0.40
CA LEU A 261 0.84 -8.92 -1.20
C LEU A 261 0.17 -10.29 -1.00
N GLU A 262 0.93 -11.38 -1.07
CA GLU A 262 0.38 -12.74 -1.02
C GLU A 262 0.07 -13.24 0.39
N THR A 263 0.60 -12.57 1.42
CA THR A 263 0.48 -13.00 2.82
C THR A 263 -0.52 -12.18 3.61
N THR A 264 -0.85 -10.95 3.18
CA THR A 264 -1.77 -10.06 3.91
C THR A 264 -3.12 -10.71 4.20
N LEU A 265 -3.87 -11.10 3.17
CA LEU A 265 -5.22 -11.63 3.36
C LEU A 265 -5.22 -12.95 4.16
N PRO A 266 -4.35 -13.94 3.90
CA PRO A 266 -4.24 -15.13 4.75
C PRO A 266 -3.97 -14.84 6.23
N LEU A 267 -3.11 -13.85 6.53
CA LEU A 267 -2.86 -13.42 7.91
C LEU A 267 -4.11 -12.80 8.55
N LEU A 268 -4.80 -11.92 7.83
CA LEU A 268 -6.04 -11.31 8.31
C LEU A 268 -7.15 -12.34 8.52
N LEU A 269 -7.35 -13.28 7.61
CA LEU A 269 -8.35 -14.35 7.75
C LEU A 269 -8.01 -15.32 8.89
N THR A 270 -6.71 -15.55 9.14
CA THR A 270 -6.27 -16.28 10.33
C THR A 270 -6.67 -15.54 11.59
N ALA A 271 -6.44 -14.21 11.65
CA ALA A 271 -6.85 -13.39 12.77
C ALA A 271 -8.38 -13.31 12.93
N VAL A 272 -9.15 -13.34 11.84
CA VAL A 272 -10.62 -13.50 11.89
C VAL A 272 -11.01 -14.83 12.54
N SER A 273 -10.36 -15.92 12.16
CA SER A 273 -10.62 -17.24 12.77
C SER A 273 -10.24 -17.33 14.26
N GLN A 274 -9.46 -16.37 14.75
CA GLN A 274 -9.06 -16.18 16.13
C GLN A 274 -9.87 -15.10 16.85
N ASN A 275 -10.95 -14.58 16.22
CA ASN A 275 -11.81 -13.51 16.74
C ASN A 275 -11.07 -12.20 17.07
N ARG A 276 -9.98 -11.89 16.35
CA ARG A 276 -9.22 -10.64 16.56
C ARG A 276 -9.76 -9.46 15.73
N LEU A 277 -10.45 -9.75 14.64
CA LEU A 277 -11.19 -8.82 13.78
C LEU A 277 -12.32 -9.59 13.07
N THR A 278 -13.26 -8.87 12.45
CA THR A 278 -14.37 -9.46 11.69
C THR A 278 -14.09 -9.50 10.18
N ILE A 279 -14.91 -10.22 9.41
CA ILE A 279 -14.87 -10.13 7.94
C ILE A 279 -15.22 -8.71 7.46
N ASP A 280 -16.16 -8.05 8.13
CA ASP A 280 -16.53 -6.66 7.83
C ASP A 280 -15.36 -5.71 8.06
N ASP A 281 -14.52 -5.96 9.07
CA ASP A 281 -13.26 -5.22 9.25
C ASP A 281 -12.30 -5.45 8.08
N VAL A 282 -12.16 -6.68 7.58
CA VAL A 282 -11.33 -6.96 6.39
C VAL A 282 -11.85 -6.20 5.17
N VAL A 283 -13.16 -6.21 4.91
CA VAL A 283 -13.77 -5.46 3.80
C VAL A 283 -13.60 -3.95 4.00
N ARG A 284 -13.79 -3.45 5.22
CA ARG A 284 -13.59 -2.04 5.57
C ARG A 284 -12.16 -1.60 5.29
N LEU A 285 -11.18 -2.34 5.81
CA LEU A 285 -9.76 -1.98 5.81
C LEU A 285 -9.05 -2.25 4.46
N CYS A 286 -9.51 -3.23 3.69
CA CYS A 286 -8.84 -3.66 2.45
C CYS A 286 -9.66 -3.39 1.18
N HIS A 287 -10.86 -2.81 1.28
CA HIS A 287 -11.68 -2.49 0.11
C HIS A 287 -12.41 -1.15 0.26
N ALA A 288 -13.34 -1.03 1.22
CA ALA A 288 -14.24 0.12 1.28
C ALA A 288 -13.51 1.43 1.62
N ASN A 289 -12.62 1.43 2.62
CA ASN A 289 -11.84 2.61 2.97
C ASN A 289 -10.79 2.95 1.91
N PRO A 290 -9.97 2.01 1.39
CA PRO A 290 -9.09 2.31 0.26
C PRO A 290 -9.85 2.93 -0.92
N ALA A 291 -10.98 2.34 -1.32
CA ALA A 291 -11.79 2.88 -2.42
C ALA A 291 -12.26 4.32 -2.16
N LYS A 292 -12.71 4.60 -0.92
CA LYS A 292 -13.13 5.94 -0.52
C LYS A 292 -11.96 6.93 -0.49
N ILE A 293 -10.84 6.57 0.14
CA ILE A 293 -9.68 7.46 0.32
C ILE A 293 -9.05 7.81 -1.03
N PHE A 294 -8.96 6.83 -1.92
CA PHE A 294 -8.30 6.94 -3.22
C PHE A 294 -9.28 7.08 -4.38
N ASN A 295 -10.56 7.37 -4.14
CA ASN A 295 -11.56 7.57 -5.20
C ASN A 295 -11.59 6.46 -6.27
N ILE A 296 -11.41 5.20 -5.87
CA ILE A 296 -11.43 4.07 -6.79
C ILE A 296 -12.88 3.67 -7.01
N LYS A 297 -13.30 3.64 -8.28
CA LYS A 297 -14.64 3.21 -8.64
C LYS A 297 -14.81 1.72 -8.33
N ILE A 298 -15.82 1.39 -7.53
CA ILE A 298 -16.17 0.01 -7.23
C ILE A 298 -16.91 -0.60 -8.42
N ASP A 299 -16.46 -1.80 -8.80
CA ASP A 299 -17.11 -2.64 -9.79
C ASP A 299 -17.71 -3.88 -9.08
N PRO A 300 -19.04 -4.03 -9.06
CA PRO A 300 -19.68 -5.17 -8.40
C PRO A 300 -19.32 -6.53 -9.04
N GLU A 301 -18.85 -6.53 -10.29
CA GLU A 301 -18.41 -7.75 -10.98
C GLU A 301 -16.94 -8.10 -10.73
N THR A 302 -16.24 -7.30 -9.92
CA THR A 302 -14.87 -7.56 -9.47
C THR A 302 -14.90 -8.09 -8.03
N LYS A 303 -14.60 -9.39 -7.88
CA LYS A 303 -14.79 -10.15 -6.63
C LYS A 303 -13.75 -11.25 -6.46
N ILE A 304 -13.57 -11.69 -5.22
CA ILE A 304 -12.73 -12.84 -4.87
C ILE A 304 -13.55 -13.93 -4.18
N GLU A 305 -13.23 -15.18 -4.49
CA GLU A 305 -13.74 -16.33 -3.77
C GLU A 305 -12.64 -16.96 -2.93
N ILE A 306 -12.95 -17.23 -1.66
CA ILE A 306 -12.01 -17.68 -0.65
C ILE A 306 -12.51 -18.99 -0.05
N ASP A 307 -11.62 -19.97 0.06
CA ASP A 307 -11.82 -21.13 0.92
C ASP A 307 -11.39 -20.78 2.35
N ILE A 308 -12.35 -20.40 3.19
CA ILE A 308 -12.13 -19.99 4.59
C ILE A 308 -11.78 -21.16 5.52
N HIS A 309 -11.97 -22.41 5.08
CA HIS A 309 -11.68 -23.59 5.87
C HIS A 309 -10.29 -24.16 5.55
N LYS A 310 -9.72 -23.81 4.40
CA LYS A 310 -8.37 -24.22 4.03
C LYS A 310 -7.35 -23.68 5.03
N SER A 311 -6.61 -24.58 5.67
CA SER A 311 -5.38 -24.27 6.39
C SER A 311 -4.17 -24.73 5.59
N TYR A 312 -3.11 -23.94 5.61
CA TYR A 312 -1.84 -24.25 4.95
C TYR A 312 -0.68 -23.55 5.64
N ILE A 313 0.54 -23.92 5.27
CA ILE A 313 1.78 -23.27 5.71
C ILE A 313 2.23 -22.35 4.58
N ILE A 314 2.52 -21.09 4.89
CA ILE A 314 3.14 -20.18 3.93
C ILE A 314 4.49 -20.76 3.51
N ASN A 315 4.67 -20.92 2.21
CA ASN A 315 5.90 -21.41 1.61
C ASN A 315 6.33 -20.42 0.53
N HIS A 316 7.46 -19.76 0.74
CA HIS A 316 7.99 -18.76 -0.18
C HIS A 316 8.20 -19.30 -1.60
N LYS A 317 8.48 -20.61 -1.75
CA LYS A 317 8.69 -21.24 -3.07
C LYS A 317 7.44 -21.31 -3.94
N SER A 318 6.26 -21.15 -3.35
CA SER A 318 4.99 -21.14 -4.08
C SER A 318 4.43 -19.73 -4.29
N LEU A 319 5.15 -18.69 -3.86
CA LEU A 319 4.75 -17.31 -4.05
C LEU A 319 5.12 -16.82 -5.45
N PHE A 320 4.30 -15.92 -6.01
CA PHE A 320 4.54 -15.28 -7.30
C PHE A 320 5.57 -14.15 -7.21
N THR A 321 5.73 -13.52 -6.05
CA THR A 321 6.75 -12.47 -5.88
C THR A 321 8.15 -12.97 -6.26
N LYS A 322 8.84 -12.20 -7.09
CA LYS A 322 10.11 -12.60 -7.71
C LYS A 322 11.26 -12.69 -6.72
N CYS A 323 11.16 -12.00 -5.58
CA CYS A 323 12.21 -11.97 -4.57
C CYS A 323 12.48 -13.32 -3.89
N GLY A 324 11.50 -14.24 -3.91
CA GLY A 324 11.69 -15.62 -3.49
C GLY A 324 11.86 -15.84 -1.98
N TRP A 325 11.38 -14.93 -1.13
CA TRP A 325 11.35 -15.09 0.32
C TRP A 325 10.12 -14.40 0.94
N SER A 326 9.85 -14.64 2.22
CA SER A 326 8.81 -13.94 2.98
C SER A 326 9.16 -13.88 4.47
N PRO A 327 8.87 -12.78 5.19
CA PRO A 327 9.04 -12.76 6.65
C PRO A 327 8.06 -13.68 7.39
N PHE A 328 7.05 -14.21 6.70
CA PHE A 328 6.03 -15.12 7.24
C PHE A 328 6.23 -16.57 6.76
N ASP A 329 7.36 -16.89 6.15
CA ASP A 329 7.64 -18.26 5.70
C ASP A 329 7.55 -19.25 6.88
N GLY A 330 6.89 -20.38 6.66
CA GLY A 330 6.64 -21.39 7.70
C GLY A 330 5.45 -21.11 8.62
N TRP A 331 4.78 -19.95 8.51
CA TRP A 331 3.60 -19.67 9.34
C TRP A 331 2.39 -20.48 8.87
N LYS A 332 1.67 -21.08 9.83
CA LYS A 332 0.39 -21.74 9.57
C LYS A 332 -0.73 -20.70 9.53
N VAL A 333 -1.43 -20.62 8.41
CA VAL A 333 -2.53 -19.68 8.15
C VAL A 333 -3.82 -20.42 7.77
N LYS A 334 -4.94 -19.69 7.82
CA LYS A 334 -6.28 -20.17 7.47
C LYS A 334 -6.99 -19.16 6.57
N GLY A 335 -7.65 -19.67 5.54
CA GLY A 335 -8.23 -18.88 4.46
C GLY A 335 -7.29 -18.80 3.27
N LYS A 336 -7.71 -19.30 2.11
CA LYS A 336 -6.93 -19.24 0.87
C LYS A 336 -7.79 -18.73 -0.28
N VAL A 337 -7.25 -17.78 -1.06
CA VAL A 337 -7.87 -17.31 -2.31
C VAL A 337 -7.98 -18.47 -3.27
N LYS A 338 -9.20 -18.74 -3.74
CA LYS A 338 -9.50 -19.82 -4.68
C LYS A 338 -9.64 -19.29 -6.09
N ARG A 339 -10.39 -18.20 -6.26
CA ARG A 339 -10.68 -17.56 -7.56
C ARG A 339 -10.71 -16.04 -7.42
N VAL A 340 -10.29 -15.35 -8.47
CA VAL A 340 -10.43 -13.90 -8.60
C VAL A 340 -11.11 -13.58 -9.92
N PHE A 341 -12.04 -12.63 -9.87
CA PHE A 341 -12.76 -12.09 -11.01
C PHE A 341 -12.52 -10.59 -11.09
N ILE A 342 -12.19 -10.10 -12.29
CA ILE A 342 -12.08 -8.67 -12.58
C ILE A 342 -12.97 -8.39 -13.79
N ARG A 343 -13.94 -7.50 -13.65
CA ARG A 343 -14.94 -7.17 -14.69
C ARG A 343 -15.62 -8.44 -15.24
N ASP A 344 -16.12 -9.29 -14.33
CA ASP A 344 -16.73 -10.62 -14.60
C ASP A 344 -15.81 -11.66 -15.27
N LYS A 345 -14.56 -11.32 -15.60
CA LYS A 345 -13.59 -12.28 -16.15
C LYS A 345 -12.87 -12.98 -15.00
N LYS A 346 -12.89 -14.33 -14.98
CA LYS A 346 -12.05 -15.12 -14.06
C LYS A 346 -10.57 -14.97 -14.47
N VAL A 347 -9.77 -14.34 -13.62
CA VAL A 347 -8.36 -14.02 -13.90
C VAL A 347 -7.37 -14.88 -13.13
N PHE A 348 -7.81 -15.52 -12.05
CA PHE A 348 -7.00 -16.41 -11.23
C PHE A 348 -7.84 -17.58 -10.74
N GLU A 349 -7.26 -18.77 -10.70
CA GLU A 349 -7.86 -19.95 -10.07
C GLU A 349 -6.80 -20.93 -9.57
N ASN A 350 -6.89 -21.34 -8.30
CA ASN A 350 -6.04 -22.37 -7.69
C ASN A 350 -4.55 -22.20 -8.02
N ASP A 351 -3.98 -21.04 -7.67
CA ASP A 351 -2.56 -20.71 -7.87
C ASP A 351 -2.14 -20.60 -9.35
N ARG A 352 -3.07 -20.30 -10.26
CA ARG A 352 -2.80 -20.07 -11.69
C ARG A 352 -3.40 -18.76 -12.18
N ILE A 353 -2.60 -18.00 -12.90
CA ILE A 353 -3.02 -16.81 -13.65
C ILE A 353 -3.67 -17.29 -14.95
N LEU A 354 -4.83 -16.71 -15.30
CA LEU A 354 -5.67 -17.13 -16.43
C LEU A 354 -5.82 -16.05 -17.50
N VAL A 355 -5.05 -14.98 -17.39
CA VAL A 355 -5.03 -13.86 -18.33
C VAL A 355 -3.61 -13.56 -18.74
N GLU A 356 -3.46 -13.06 -19.96
CA GLU A 356 -2.18 -12.63 -20.48
C GLU A 356 -1.73 -11.29 -19.85
N PRO A 357 -0.41 -11.03 -19.80
CA PRO A 357 0.12 -9.71 -19.47
C PRO A 357 -0.55 -8.60 -20.29
N GLY A 358 -0.86 -7.48 -19.64
CA GLY A 358 -1.58 -6.35 -20.25
C GLY A 358 -3.10 -6.45 -20.20
N PHE A 359 -3.66 -7.46 -19.51
CA PHE A 359 -5.10 -7.54 -19.23
C PHE A 359 -5.60 -6.44 -18.28
N GLY A 360 -4.78 -6.10 -17.28
CA GLY A 360 -5.13 -5.08 -16.28
C GLY A 360 -5.24 -3.69 -16.89
N LYS A 361 -5.92 -2.77 -16.18
CA LYS A 361 -6.05 -1.37 -16.62
C LYS A 361 -5.28 -0.42 -15.70
N VAL A 362 -4.76 0.66 -16.28
CA VAL A 362 -4.33 1.86 -15.54
C VAL A 362 -5.55 2.74 -15.33
N LEU A 363 -5.97 2.95 -14.07
CA LEU A 363 -7.31 3.47 -13.75
C LEU A 363 -7.57 4.89 -14.25
N THR A 364 -6.57 5.77 -14.25
CA THR A 364 -6.68 7.17 -14.70
C THR A 364 -6.75 7.34 -16.22
N GLU A 365 -6.52 6.26 -16.98
CA GLU A 365 -6.64 6.24 -18.45
C GLU A 365 -7.81 5.35 -18.94
N ALA A 366 -8.60 4.79 -18.02
CA ALA A 366 -9.56 3.70 -18.27
C ALA A 366 -11.02 4.12 -18.48
#